data_AF-A0AAD9JII0-F1
#
_entry.id   AF-A0AAD9JII0-F1
#
_cell.length_a   1.000
_cell.length_b   1.000
_cell.length_c   1.000
_cell.angle_alpha   90.00
_cell.angle_beta   90.00
_cell.angle_gamma   90.00
#
_symmetry.space_group_name_H-M   'P 1'
#
loop_
_entity.id
_entity.type
_entity.pdbx_description
1 polymer ?
#
loop_
_entity_poly.entity_id
_entity_poly.type
_entity_poly.pdbx_seq_one_letter_code
_entity_poly.pdbx_strand_id
1 'polypeptide(L)'
;MSRVKMAVPGPGISDSANSLPICKEKPWIELFFHKRECFKYIPSARDPTRCGCGRTLQAHCIPRDELSRLRSDEVWNVQDHTRELPTDAYGTIEFQGGAHPTKAQSANVSSYITPNYDIESTSQSIQYVRLSHTTSPSLILQLLQQTWDLELPKLLISIHGGIRNFELQPKLKRVFRKGLLKAAKTTGAWIISGGTNSGK
;
A
#
# COMPACT_ATOMS: atom_id res chain seq x y z
N MET A 1 0.35 24.07 -8.16
CA MET A 1 0.41 22.93 -9.10
C MET A 1 1.67 22.14 -8.81
N SER A 2 1.57 21.13 -7.94
CA SER A 2 2.74 20.49 -7.33
C SER A 2 3.22 19.33 -8.18
N ARG A 3 4.47 19.41 -8.61
CA ARG A 3 5.15 18.43 -9.45
C ARG A 3 5.73 17.33 -8.55
N VAL A 4 5.23 16.10 -8.70
CA VAL A 4 5.84 14.90 -8.09
C VAL A 4 7.18 14.66 -8.78
N LYS A 5 8.28 14.74 -8.02
CA LYS A 5 9.60 14.31 -8.52
C LYS A 5 9.81 12.86 -8.10
N MET A 6 9.76 11.96 -9.07
CA MET A 6 10.30 10.61 -8.92
C MET A 6 11.80 10.68 -9.20
N ALA A 7 12.63 10.21 -8.28
CA ALA A 7 14.07 10.09 -8.48
C ALA A 7 14.44 8.60 -8.53
N VAL A 8 15.11 8.20 -9.61
CA VAL A 8 15.81 6.92 -9.73
C VAL A 8 17.30 7.25 -9.88
N PRO A 9 18.22 6.66 -9.11
CA PRO A 9 19.65 6.89 -9.29
C PRO A 9 20.12 6.16 -10.55
N GLY A 10 20.76 6.89 -11.47
CA GLY A 10 21.36 6.32 -12.68
C GLY A 10 22.82 5.92 -12.45
N PRO A 11 23.30 4.79 -13.01
CA PRO A 11 24.72 4.52 -13.09
C PRO A 11 25.30 5.26 -14.31
N GLY A 12 26.36 6.03 -14.10
CA GLY A 12 27.23 6.46 -15.19
C GLY A 12 28.08 5.29 -15.65
N ILE A 13 28.26 5.16 -16.98
CA ILE A 13 29.51 4.84 -17.69
C ILE A 13 29.19 4.75 -19.20
N SER A 14 30.17 5.20 -19.99
CA SER A 14 30.24 5.45 -21.42
C SER A 14 30.15 4.23 -22.36
N ASP A 15 29.59 4.50 -23.54
CA ASP A 15 29.82 3.99 -24.90
C ASP A 15 30.02 2.49 -25.17
N SER A 16 29.11 1.90 -25.95
CA SER A 16 29.32 1.46 -27.35
C SER A 16 28.15 0.61 -27.86
N ALA A 17 27.85 0.76 -29.16
CA ALA A 17 26.64 0.30 -29.85
C ALA A 17 26.52 -1.23 -30.05
N ASN A 18 25.28 -1.65 -30.35
CA ASN A 18 24.78 -2.99 -30.71
C ASN A 18 24.47 -3.97 -29.56
N SER A 19 23.30 -3.80 -28.96
CA SER A 19 22.52 -4.92 -28.44
C SER A 19 21.04 -4.76 -28.83
N LEU A 20 20.42 -5.85 -29.28
CA LEU A 20 18.96 -6.02 -29.34
C LEU A 20 18.34 -5.54 -28.01
N PRO A 21 17.08 -5.06 -27.97
CA PRO A 21 16.51 -4.56 -26.73
C PRO A 21 16.59 -5.66 -25.68
N ILE A 22 17.51 -5.51 -24.73
CA ILE A 22 17.62 -6.37 -23.57
C ILE A 22 16.30 -6.16 -22.84
N CYS A 23 15.40 -7.15 -22.93
CA CYS A 23 14.22 -7.19 -22.08
C CYS A 23 14.72 -7.13 -20.65
N LYS A 24 14.65 -5.94 -20.03
CA LYS A 24 15.01 -5.75 -18.63
C LYS A 24 14.28 -6.82 -17.83
N GLU A 25 15.01 -7.68 -17.14
CA GLU A 25 14.41 -8.68 -16.27
C GLU A 25 13.43 -7.97 -15.34
N LYS A 26 12.18 -8.42 -15.35
CA LYS A 26 11.15 -7.79 -14.52
C LYS A 26 11.49 -8.05 -13.06
N PRO A 27 11.32 -7.06 -12.17
CA PRO A 27 11.56 -7.25 -10.75
C PRO A 27 10.64 -8.34 -10.20
N TRP A 28 11.11 -9.09 -9.19
CA TRP A 28 10.38 -10.22 -8.60
C TRP A 28 8.93 -9.88 -8.23
N ILE A 29 8.68 -8.68 -7.70
CA ILE A 29 7.33 -8.21 -7.36
C ILE A 29 6.39 -8.21 -8.58
N GLU A 30 6.86 -7.76 -9.74
CA GLU A 30 6.06 -7.73 -10.98
C GLU A 30 5.81 -9.11 -11.59
N LEU A 31 6.63 -10.10 -11.25
CA LEU A 31 6.48 -11.48 -11.72
C LEU A 31 5.44 -12.25 -10.90
N PHE A 32 5.36 -12.00 -9.60
CA PHE A 32 4.53 -12.80 -8.69
C PHE A 32 3.28 -12.09 -8.19
N PHE A 33 3.25 -10.76 -8.17
CA PHE A 33 2.09 -9.99 -7.69
C PHE A 33 1.32 -9.34 -8.82
N HIS A 34 0.00 -9.48 -8.70
CA HIS A 34 -0.96 -8.93 -9.65
C HIS A 34 -1.88 -7.95 -8.93
N LYS A 35 -2.40 -6.99 -9.68
CA LYS A 35 -3.53 -6.14 -9.31
C LYS A 35 -4.70 -6.43 -10.22
N ARG A 36 -5.91 -6.06 -9.80
CA ARG A 36 -7.11 -6.13 -10.65
C ARG A 36 -7.56 -4.74 -11.07
N GLU A 37 -7.85 -4.60 -12.35
CA GLU A 37 -8.37 -3.37 -12.95
C GLU A 37 -9.70 -3.65 -13.65
N CYS A 38 -10.68 -2.77 -13.43
CA CYS A 38 -11.97 -2.89 -14.09
C CYS A 38 -11.84 -2.56 -15.57
N PHE A 39 -12.25 -3.48 -16.44
CA PHE A 39 -12.09 -3.35 -17.89
C PHE A 39 -13.40 -3.13 -18.65
N LYS A 40 -14.55 -3.44 -18.02
CA LYS A 40 -15.89 -3.23 -18.58
C LYS A 40 -16.67 -2.26 -17.69
N TYR A 41 -17.33 -1.27 -18.29
CA TYR A 41 -18.19 -0.37 -17.54
C TYR A 41 -19.58 -0.99 -17.37
N ILE A 42 -19.99 -1.16 -16.12
CA ILE A 42 -21.33 -1.60 -15.74
C ILE A 42 -21.92 -0.52 -14.83
N PRO A 43 -23.02 0.15 -15.22
CA PRO A 43 -23.64 1.19 -14.40
C PRO A 43 -23.94 0.68 -12.98
N SER A 44 -23.63 1.48 -11.97
CA SER A 44 -23.94 1.14 -10.59
C SER A 44 -25.43 1.34 -10.32
N ALA A 45 -26.03 0.40 -9.59
CA ALA A 45 -27.42 0.52 -9.11
C ALA A 45 -27.62 1.72 -8.17
N ARG A 46 -26.56 2.20 -7.50
CA ARG A 46 -26.61 3.36 -6.59
C ARG A 46 -26.46 4.70 -7.31
N ASP A 47 -25.65 4.71 -8.38
CA ASP A 47 -25.33 5.91 -9.16
C ASP A 47 -25.05 5.50 -10.62
N PRO A 48 -26.03 5.65 -11.53
CA PRO A 48 -25.88 5.26 -12.93
C PRO A 48 -24.76 6.00 -13.69
N THR A 49 -24.28 7.14 -13.16
CA THR A 49 -23.15 7.90 -13.74
C THR A 49 -21.79 7.29 -13.44
N ARG A 50 -21.76 6.25 -12.59
CA ARG A 50 -20.56 5.53 -12.18
C ARG A 50 -20.67 4.06 -12.52
N CYS A 51 -19.53 3.47 -12.81
CA CYS A 51 -19.39 2.02 -12.89
C CYS A 51 -19.57 1.39 -11.49
N GLY A 52 -19.89 0.10 -11.41
CA GLY A 52 -19.82 -0.67 -10.17
C GLY A 52 -18.45 -0.62 -9.47
N CYS A 53 -17.36 -0.33 -10.19
CA CYS A 53 -16.05 -0.07 -9.61
C CYS A 53 -15.87 1.36 -9.02
N GLY A 54 -16.87 2.24 -9.14
CA GLY A 54 -16.89 3.61 -8.63
C GLY A 54 -16.32 4.69 -9.58
N ARG A 55 -15.63 4.29 -10.66
CA ARG A 55 -15.09 5.21 -11.68
C ARG A 55 -16.17 5.68 -12.65
N THR A 56 -16.02 6.89 -13.18
CA THR A 56 -16.89 7.43 -14.24
C THR A 56 -16.55 6.80 -15.59
N LEU A 57 -17.46 6.88 -16.57
CA LEU A 57 -17.24 6.35 -17.91
C LEU A 57 -15.97 6.89 -18.57
N GLN A 58 -15.67 8.19 -18.38
CA GLN A 58 -14.47 8.85 -18.91
C GLN A 58 -13.17 8.34 -18.29
N ALA A 59 -13.21 7.88 -17.03
CA ALA A 59 -12.05 7.34 -16.33
C ALA A 59 -11.76 5.88 -16.72
N HIS A 60 -12.62 5.26 -17.51
CA HIS A 60 -12.30 3.99 -18.16
C HIS A 60 -11.69 4.25 -19.54
N CYS A 61 -10.57 3.59 -19.84
CA CYS A 61 -10.01 3.55 -21.20
C CYS A 61 -10.77 2.50 -22.04
N ILE A 62 -12.05 2.75 -22.34
CA ILE A 62 -12.88 1.84 -23.15
C ILE A 62 -12.67 2.15 -24.64
N PRO A 63 -12.34 1.15 -25.48
CA PRO A 63 -12.39 1.31 -26.92
C PRO A 63 -13.80 1.72 -27.37
N ARG A 64 -13.89 2.64 -28.33
CA ARG A 64 -15.16 3.26 -28.77
C ARG A 64 -16.21 2.21 -29.20
N ASP A 65 -15.78 1.05 -29.68
CA ASP A 65 -16.63 -0.04 -30.17
C ASP A 65 -17.37 -0.82 -29.06
N GLU A 66 -16.84 -0.81 -27.82
CA GLU A 66 -17.48 -1.48 -26.67
C GLU A 66 -18.55 -0.64 -25.98
N LEU A 67 -18.69 0.64 -26.36
CA LEU A 67 -19.70 1.56 -25.84
C LEU A 67 -21.14 1.08 -26.14
N SER A 68 -21.29 0.31 -27.21
CA SER A 68 -22.55 -0.31 -27.64
C SER A 68 -23.04 -1.40 -26.68
N ARG A 69 -22.13 -2.05 -25.93
CA ARG A 69 -22.42 -3.11 -24.94
C ARG A 69 -22.69 -2.58 -23.52
N LEU A 70 -22.76 -1.26 -23.34
CA LEU A 70 -23.04 -0.63 -22.04
C LEU A 70 -24.48 -0.82 -21.55
N ARG A 71 -25.40 -1.19 -22.45
CA ARG A 71 -26.80 -1.52 -22.13
C ARG A 71 -26.93 -3.01 -21.80
N SER A 72 -26.15 -3.47 -20.84
CA SER A 72 -26.31 -4.82 -20.30
C SER A 72 -27.01 -4.73 -18.94
N ASP A 73 -27.99 -5.60 -18.71
CA ASP A 73 -28.67 -5.78 -17.42
C ASP A 73 -27.79 -6.55 -16.41
N GLU A 74 -26.52 -6.77 -16.74
CA GLU A 74 -25.53 -7.40 -15.87
C GLU A 74 -25.28 -6.60 -14.60
N VAL A 75 -25.14 -7.31 -13.48
CA VAL A 75 -24.72 -6.73 -12.19
C VAL A 75 -23.21 -6.80 -12.10
N TRP A 76 -22.57 -5.67 -11.77
CA TRP A 76 -21.12 -5.61 -11.64
C TRP A 76 -20.61 -6.58 -10.57
N ASN A 77 -19.61 -7.36 -10.93
CA ASN A 77 -18.89 -8.32 -10.09
C ASN A 77 -17.39 -8.20 -10.36
N VAL A 78 -16.58 -8.28 -9.31
CA VAL A 78 -15.12 -8.23 -9.39
C VAL A 78 -14.55 -9.35 -10.28
N GLN A 79 -15.12 -10.55 -10.27
CA GLN A 79 -14.57 -11.69 -11.02
C GLN A 79 -14.71 -11.49 -12.53
N ASP A 80 -15.89 -11.05 -12.99
CA ASP A 80 -16.24 -11.00 -14.41
C ASP A 80 -15.87 -9.66 -15.07
N HIS A 81 -15.84 -8.57 -14.31
CA HIS A 81 -15.71 -7.21 -14.84
C HIS A 81 -14.35 -6.57 -14.56
N THR A 82 -13.44 -7.32 -13.94
CA THR A 82 -12.06 -6.89 -13.74
C THR A 82 -11.10 -7.93 -14.31
N ARG A 83 -9.90 -7.51 -14.69
CA ARG A 83 -8.84 -8.40 -15.18
C ARG A 83 -7.60 -8.27 -14.30
N GLU A 84 -6.86 -9.36 -14.17
CA GLU A 84 -5.56 -9.36 -13.51
C GLU A 84 -4.49 -8.79 -14.44
N LEU A 85 -3.64 -7.95 -13.88
CA LEU A 85 -2.48 -7.35 -14.51
C LEU A 85 -1.32 -7.41 -13.52
N PRO A 86 -0.06 -7.50 -13.98
CA PRO A 86 1.09 -7.32 -13.10
C PRO A 86 0.96 -6.04 -12.27
N THR A 87 1.37 -6.09 -11.00
CA THR A 87 1.30 -4.90 -10.15
C THR A 87 2.37 -3.89 -10.57
N ASP A 88 1.96 -2.64 -10.75
CA ASP A 88 2.82 -1.49 -11.06
C ASP A 88 2.85 -0.48 -9.90
N ALA A 89 2.18 -0.82 -8.79
CA ALA A 89 1.99 0.06 -7.64
C ALA A 89 2.68 -0.56 -6.43
N TYR A 90 3.99 -0.35 -6.36
CA TYR A 90 4.84 -0.77 -5.26
C TYR A 90 6.02 0.19 -5.10
N GLY A 91 6.69 0.14 -3.94
CA GLY A 91 7.89 0.92 -3.67
C GLY A 91 7.84 1.57 -2.30
N THR A 92 8.37 2.78 -2.22
CA THR A 92 8.52 3.52 -0.97
C THR A 92 7.66 4.79 -0.98
N ILE A 93 6.89 5.00 0.08
CA ILE A 93 6.16 6.26 0.32
C ILE A 93 6.90 7.05 1.40
N GLU A 94 7.09 8.34 1.14
CA GLU A 94 7.58 9.31 2.10
C GLU A 94 6.49 10.34 2.39
N PHE A 95 6.15 10.50 3.66
CA PHE A 95 5.18 11.50 4.07
C PHE A 95 5.83 12.87 4.18
N GLN A 96 5.46 13.77 3.26
CA GLN A 96 5.86 15.17 3.32
C GLN A 96 5.06 15.88 4.42
N GLY A 97 5.75 16.34 5.45
CA GLY A 97 5.17 17.08 6.58
C GLY A 97 6.08 17.02 7.82
N GLY A 98 6.13 18.09 8.60
CA GLY A 98 7.00 18.22 9.79
C GLY A 98 6.72 17.18 10.90
N ALA A 99 7.47 17.29 12.01
CA ALA A 99 7.40 16.36 13.14
C ALA A 99 5.97 16.21 13.68
N HIS A 100 5.36 15.04 13.44
CA HIS A 100 4.03 14.72 13.96
C HIS A 100 4.17 13.58 15.00
N PRO A 101 3.67 13.73 16.24
CA PRO A 101 3.91 12.81 17.36
C PRO A 101 3.27 11.41 17.23
N THR A 102 2.70 11.10 16.07
CA THR A 102 1.99 9.85 15.75
C THR A 102 2.56 9.14 14.52
N LYS A 103 3.69 9.59 13.96
CA LYS A 103 4.40 8.84 12.92
C LYS A 103 4.85 7.49 13.49
N ALA A 104 4.77 6.43 12.67
CA ALA A 104 5.39 5.16 13.03
C ALA A 104 6.88 5.42 13.32
N GLN A 105 7.49 4.66 14.21
CA GLN A 105 8.93 4.77 14.45
C GLN A 105 9.50 3.39 14.16
N SER A 106 10.11 3.25 12.98
CA SER A 106 11.06 2.17 12.74
C SER A 106 12.36 2.61 13.40
N ALA A 107 12.59 2.15 14.63
CA ALA A 107 13.85 2.34 15.31
C ALA A 107 14.75 1.14 14.98
N ASN A 108 15.83 1.37 14.23
CA ASN A 108 17.02 0.55 14.41
C ASN A 108 17.56 0.90 15.80
N VAL A 109 17.54 -0.06 16.71
CA VAL A 109 18.04 0.12 18.07
C VAL A 109 19.56 0.22 17.99
N SER A 110 20.08 1.45 17.95
CA SER A 110 21.47 1.72 18.29
C SER A 110 21.60 2.96 19.16
N SER A 111 22.21 2.73 20.32
CA SER A 111 22.80 3.68 21.27
C SER A 111 21.92 4.76 21.93
N TYR A 112 21.71 4.56 23.25
CA TYR A 112 21.62 5.57 24.32
C TYR A 112 20.74 6.82 24.06
N ILE A 113 19.50 6.78 24.56
CA ILE A 113 18.60 7.93 24.56
C ILE A 113 19.06 8.94 25.63
N THR A 114 19.60 10.08 25.20
CA THR A 114 19.72 11.29 26.02
C THR A 114 18.41 12.10 26.00
N PRO A 115 18.05 12.85 27.07
CA PRO A 115 16.71 13.42 27.20
C PRO A 115 16.51 14.78 26.52
N ASN A 116 17.48 15.32 25.77
CA ASN A 116 17.35 16.60 25.07
C ASN A 116 18.27 16.62 23.83
N TYR A 117 17.72 16.41 22.64
CA TYR A 117 18.37 16.78 21.37
C TYR A 117 17.32 16.95 20.28
N ASP A 118 17.55 17.90 19.39
CA ASP A 118 16.70 18.25 18.26
C ASP A 118 16.31 17.02 17.44
N ILE A 119 15.00 16.88 17.19
CA ILE A 119 14.46 15.81 16.34
C ILE A 119 14.89 16.14 14.91
N GLU A 120 16.06 15.65 14.50
CA GLU A 120 16.38 15.54 13.09
C GLU A 120 15.22 14.82 12.42
N SER A 121 14.66 15.51 11.42
CA SER A 121 13.52 15.07 10.61
C SER A 121 13.86 13.76 9.92
N THR A 122 13.66 12.64 10.62
CA THR A 122 13.75 11.30 10.06
C THR A 122 12.60 11.15 9.07
N SER A 123 12.90 11.33 7.78
CA SER A 123 12.03 10.93 6.69
C SER A 123 11.78 9.43 6.84
N GLN A 124 10.59 9.09 7.34
CA GLN A 124 10.22 7.69 7.46
C GLN A 124 9.68 7.22 6.12
N SER A 125 10.53 6.53 5.38
CA SER A 125 10.17 5.72 4.23
C SER A 125 9.37 4.51 4.67
N ILE A 126 8.15 4.36 4.17
CA ILE A 126 7.36 3.14 4.36
C ILE A 126 7.29 2.36 3.05
N GLN A 127 7.36 1.05 3.12
CA GLN A 127 7.23 0.19 1.94
C GLN A 127 5.77 -0.14 1.68
N TYR A 128 5.37 -0.20 0.41
CA TYR A 128 4.01 -0.55 0.01
C TYR A 128 4.01 -1.42 -1.25
N VAL A 129 2.96 -2.22 -1.39
CA VAL A 129 2.62 -2.97 -2.59
C VAL A 129 1.10 -3.06 -2.71
N ARG A 130 0.56 -2.92 -3.92
CA ARG A 130 -0.85 -3.21 -4.23
C ARG A 130 -0.99 -4.66 -4.68
N LEU A 131 -1.95 -5.37 -4.07
CA LEU A 131 -2.19 -6.79 -4.31
C LEU A 131 -3.61 -7.05 -4.82
N SER A 132 -3.81 -8.15 -5.54
CA SER A 132 -5.11 -8.71 -5.87
C SER A 132 -5.68 -9.44 -4.66
N HIS A 133 -7.00 -9.47 -4.52
CA HIS A 133 -7.69 -10.22 -3.47
C HIS A 133 -7.54 -11.75 -3.60
N THR A 134 -7.07 -12.22 -4.76
CA THR A 134 -6.77 -13.63 -5.08
C THR A 134 -5.32 -14.02 -4.78
N THR A 135 -4.48 -13.09 -4.33
CA THR A 135 -3.05 -13.33 -4.08
C THR A 135 -2.88 -14.37 -2.97
N SER A 136 -2.03 -15.38 -3.19
CA SER A 136 -1.75 -16.40 -2.18
C SER A 136 -1.09 -15.80 -0.93
N PRO A 137 -1.57 -16.10 0.29
CA PRO A 137 -0.94 -15.65 1.53
C PRO A 137 0.53 -16.06 1.66
N SER A 138 0.93 -17.19 1.07
CA SER A 138 2.32 -17.65 1.09
C SER A 138 3.27 -16.69 0.35
N LEU A 139 2.83 -16.12 -0.78
CA LEU A 139 3.59 -15.10 -1.50
C LEU A 139 3.71 -13.82 -0.68
N ILE A 140 2.64 -13.43 0.02
CA ILE A 140 2.65 -12.26 0.90
C ILE A 140 3.68 -12.46 2.02
N LEU A 141 3.68 -13.62 2.68
CA LEU A 141 4.67 -13.93 3.71
C LEU A 141 6.10 -13.91 3.15
N GLN A 142 6.30 -14.48 1.96
CA GLN A 142 7.59 -14.46 1.28
C GLN A 142 8.07 -13.04 0.99
N LEU A 143 7.18 -12.16 0.51
CA LEU A 143 7.49 -10.73 0.32
C LEU A 143 7.93 -10.08 1.63
N LEU A 144 7.16 -10.26 2.71
CA LEU A 144 7.46 -9.67 4.02
C LEU A 144 8.84 -10.13 4.53
N GLN A 145 9.17 -11.42 4.39
CA GLN A 145 10.41 -11.97 4.93
C GLN A 145 11.63 -11.74 4.03
N GLN A 146 11.50 -11.99 2.72
CA GLN A 146 12.64 -12.02 1.81
C GLN A 146 12.89 -10.66 1.15
N THR A 147 11.83 -9.94 0.78
CA THR A 147 11.96 -8.65 0.08
C THR A 147 12.04 -7.49 1.07
N TRP A 148 11.26 -7.56 2.14
CA TRP A 148 11.16 -6.48 3.14
C TRP A 148 11.96 -6.75 4.42
N ASP A 149 12.65 -7.90 4.47
CA ASP A 149 13.55 -8.29 5.57
C ASP A 149 12.91 -8.24 6.95
N LEU A 150 11.64 -8.67 7.04
CA LEU A 150 10.94 -8.76 8.31
C LEU A 150 11.17 -10.12 8.95
N GLU A 151 11.68 -10.12 10.19
CA GLU A 151 11.77 -11.32 11.01
C GLU A 151 10.39 -11.94 11.24
N LEU A 152 10.33 -13.27 11.22
CA LEU A 152 9.09 -14.01 11.50
C LEU A 152 8.61 -13.71 12.93
N PRO A 153 7.35 -13.27 13.12
CA PRO A 153 6.88 -12.89 14.44
C PRO A 153 6.57 -14.12 15.27
N LYS A 154 6.82 -14.02 16.58
CA LYS A 154 6.39 -15.04 17.55
C LYS A 154 4.92 -14.92 17.93
N LEU A 155 4.31 -13.76 17.64
CA LEU A 155 2.93 -13.43 17.98
C LEU A 155 2.35 -12.47 16.94
N LEU A 156 1.09 -12.68 16.57
CA LEU A 156 0.33 -11.80 15.69
C LEU A 156 -0.76 -11.09 16.49
N ILE A 157 -0.81 -9.76 16.39
CA ILE A 157 -1.84 -8.93 17.03
C ILE A 157 -2.65 -8.25 15.92
N SER A 158 -3.90 -8.68 15.72
CA SER A 158 -4.82 -8.00 14.80
C SER A 158 -5.67 -6.98 15.54
N ILE A 159 -5.64 -5.72 15.11
CA ILE A 159 -6.44 -4.64 15.67
C ILE A 159 -7.49 -4.22 14.66
N HIS A 160 -8.75 -4.37 15.05
CA HIS A 160 -9.90 -3.92 14.29
C HIS A 160 -10.54 -2.71 15.00
N GLY A 161 -11.11 -1.79 14.21
CA GLY A 161 -11.78 -0.60 14.70
C GLY A 161 -13.01 -0.28 13.86
N GLY A 162 -13.87 0.58 14.39
CA GLY A 162 -15.03 1.10 13.64
C GLY A 162 -14.62 2.12 12.59
N ILE A 163 -15.47 2.30 11.57
CA ILE A 163 -15.28 3.32 10.52
C ILE A 163 -15.56 4.75 11.06
N ARG A 164 -16.27 4.85 12.19
CA ARG A 164 -16.60 6.12 12.85
C ARG A 164 -15.51 6.52 13.83
N ASN A 165 -15.22 7.82 13.91
CA ASN A 165 -14.34 8.35 14.94
C ASN A 165 -14.90 8.07 16.33
N PHE A 166 -14.02 7.63 17.22
CA PHE A 166 -14.36 7.27 18.58
C PHE A 166 -13.34 7.92 19.50
N GLU A 167 -13.81 8.78 20.40
CA GLU A 167 -12.92 9.47 21.32
C GLU A 167 -12.74 8.67 22.61
N LEU A 168 -11.54 8.15 22.80
CA LEU A 168 -11.14 7.41 23.99
C LEU A 168 -10.65 8.39 25.06
N GLN A 169 -11.04 8.18 26.32
CA GLN A 169 -10.56 9.02 27.42
C GLN A 169 -9.02 9.09 27.45
N PRO A 170 -8.40 10.27 27.69
CA PRO A 170 -6.95 10.46 27.57
C PRO A 170 -6.10 9.47 28.38
N LYS A 171 -6.55 9.13 29.60
CA LYS A 171 -5.88 8.15 30.47
C LYS A 171 -5.86 6.76 29.84
N LEU A 172 -7.00 6.31 29.31
CA LEU A 172 -7.12 5.02 28.63
C LEU A 172 -6.30 4.99 27.34
N LYS A 173 -6.29 6.08 26.57
CA LYS A 173 -5.49 6.23 25.34
C LYS A 173 -4.00 6.09 25.62
N ARG A 174 -3.53 6.67 26.73
CA ARG A 174 -2.13 6.56 27.17
C ARG A 174 -1.79 5.13 27.61
N VAL A 175 -2.63 4.50 28.44
CA VAL A 175 -2.37 3.13 28.94
C VAL A 175 -2.40 2.13 27.79
N PHE A 176 -3.39 2.20 26.91
CA PHE A 176 -3.51 1.34 25.74
C PHE A 176 -2.31 1.45 24.82
N ARG A 177 -1.91 2.69 24.44
CA ARG A 177 -0.72 2.92 23.59
C ARG A 177 0.56 2.36 24.21
N LYS A 178 0.77 2.58 25.51
CA LYS A 178 1.94 2.06 26.22
C LYS A 178 1.95 0.54 26.30
N GLY A 179 0.81 -0.07 26.65
CA GLY A 179 0.66 -1.53 26.74
C GLY A 179 0.91 -2.21 25.39
N LEU A 180 0.31 -1.69 24.32
CA LEU A 180 0.46 -2.22 22.98
C LEU A 180 1.92 -2.11 22.47
N LEU A 181 2.54 -0.94 22.65
CA LEU A 181 3.95 -0.74 22.28
C LEU A 181 4.87 -1.66 23.09
N LYS A 182 4.60 -1.83 24.38
CA LYS A 182 5.38 -2.72 25.23
C LYS A 182 5.26 -4.17 24.76
N ALA A 183 4.04 -4.64 24.52
CA ALA A 183 3.79 -6.01 24.05
C ALA A 183 4.51 -6.31 22.72
N ALA A 184 4.42 -5.42 21.74
CA ALA A 184 5.11 -5.58 20.46
C ALA A 184 6.64 -5.65 20.63
N LYS A 185 7.22 -4.73 21.39
CA LYS A 185 8.68 -4.68 21.60
C LYS A 185 9.21 -5.87 22.39
N THR A 186 8.46 -6.38 23.37
CA THR A 186 8.95 -7.49 24.21
C THR A 186 8.84 -8.85 23.53
N THR A 187 7.88 -9.03 22.64
CA THR A 187 7.59 -10.33 22.02
C THR A 187 8.10 -10.45 20.58
N GLY A 188 8.45 -9.32 19.94
CA GLY A 188 8.67 -9.28 18.49
C GLY A 188 7.36 -9.55 17.73
N ALA A 189 6.23 -9.07 18.26
CA ALA A 189 4.93 -9.29 17.62
C ALA A 189 4.74 -8.39 16.40
N TRP A 190 4.14 -8.92 15.35
CA TRP A 190 3.60 -8.11 14.26
C TRP A 190 2.22 -7.59 14.67
N ILE A 191 2.02 -6.28 14.52
CA ILE A 191 0.70 -5.64 14.69
C ILE A 191 0.13 -5.38 13.30
N ILE A 192 -1.05 -5.93 13.04
CA ILE A 192 -1.79 -5.73 11.79
C ILE A 192 -3.05 -4.91 12.09
N SER A 193 -3.30 -3.88 11.28
CA SER A 193 -4.50 -3.05 11.38
C SER A 193 -4.98 -2.61 9.99
N GLY A 194 -6.18 -2.05 9.90
CA GLY A 194 -6.75 -1.61 8.62
C GLY A 194 -6.05 -0.42 7.94
N GLY A 195 -5.12 0.27 8.61
CA GLY A 195 -4.28 1.31 7.99
C GLY A 195 -4.99 2.59 7.55
N THR A 196 -6.23 2.85 8.01
CA THR A 196 -6.96 4.09 7.70
C THR A 196 -6.86 5.11 8.83
N ASN A 197 -6.95 6.40 8.52
CA ASN A 197 -6.94 7.50 9.49
C ASN A 197 -8.33 7.76 10.14
N SER A 198 -9.21 6.77 10.10
CA SER A 198 -10.55 6.84 10.71
C SER A 198 -10.53 6.13 12.06
N GLY A 199 -11.26 6.66 13.06
CA GLY A 199 -11.23 6.09 14.42
C GLY A 199 -10.29 6.82 15.40
N LYS A 200 -10.02 8.11 15.17
CA LYS A 200 -9.19 8.95 16.06
C LYS A 200 -9.87 9.38 17.35
#